data_AF-A0A9E4N871-F1
#
_entry.id   AF-A0A9E4N871-F1
#
_cell.length_a   1.000
_cell.length_b   1.000
_cell.length_c   1.000
_cell.angle_alpha   90.00
_cell.angle_beta   90.00
_cell.angle_gamma   90.00
#
_symmetry.space_group_name_H-M   'P 1'
#
loop_
_entity.id
_entity.type
_entity.pdbx_description
1 polymer ?
#
loop_
_entity_poly.entity_id
_entity_poly.type
_entity_poly.pdbx_seq_one_letter_code
_entity_poly.pdbx_strand_id
1 'polypeptide(L)'
;MSEINRAALFGKLNSLGYKAIESATVFCKMRGNPYVELVHWIHQILQLQDSDLHRIIKQFNLDPSHLAKDITETLDTLPRGST
;
A
#
# COMPACT_ATOMS: atom_id res chain seq x y z
N MET A 1 11.69 -25.54 2.85
CA MET A 1 10.38 -25.04 2.40
C MET A 1 10.60 -24.36 1.07
N SER A 2 9.89 -24.75 0.01
CA SER A 2 10.00 -24.09 -1.30
C SER A 2 9.21 -22.78 -1.24
N GLU A 3 9.88 -21.69 -0.90
CA GLU A 3 9.28 -20.35 -0.92
C GLU A 3 8.75 -20.04 -2.32
N ILE A 4 7.56 -19.44 -2.39
CA ILE A 4 7.00 -18.98 -3.67
C ILE A 4 7.83 -17.79 -4.15
N ASN A 5 8.29 -17.84 -5.39
CA ASN A 5 9.04 -16.74 -5.99
C ASN A 5 8.20 -15.45 -6.01
N ARG A 6 8.75 -14.33 -5.51
CA ARG A 6 8.09 -13.02 -5.51
C ARG A 6 7.58 -12.59 -6.88
N ALA A 7 8.35 -12.85 -7.95
CA ALA A 7 7.92 -12.57 -9.32
C ALA A 7 6.71 -13.40 -9.72
N ALA A 8 6.63 -14.66 -9.27
CA ALA A 8 5.48 -15.51 -9.52
C ALA A 8 4.24 -15.03 -8.74
N LEU A 9 4.40 -14.56 -7.50
CA LEU A 9 3.32 -14.00 -6.70
C LEU A 9 2.80 -12.67 -7.28
N PHE A 10 3.70 -11.72 -7.56
CA PHE A 10 3.31 -10.42 -8.11
C PHE A 10 2.79 -10.51 -9.55
N GLY A 11 3.22 -11.52 -10.32
CA GLY A 11 2.66 -11.80 -11.64
C GLY A 11 1.18 -12.24 -11.63
N LYS A 12 0.58 -12.48 -10.45
CA LYS A 12 -0.87 -12.74 -10.31
C LYS A 12 -1.70 -11.50 -10.02
N LEU A 13 -1.08 -10.36 -9.75
CA LEU A 13 -1.79 -9.11 -9.53
C LEU A 13 -2.37 -8.59 -10.85
N ASN A 14 -3.52 -7.92 -10.77
CA ASN A 14 -4.01 -7.13 -11.90
C ASN A 14 -3.12 -5.88 -12.09
N SER A 15 -3.34 -5.16 -13.19
CA SER A 15 -2.55 -3.99 -13.55
C SER A 15 -2.56 -2.88 -12.48
N LEU A 16 -3.70 -2.70 -11.79
CA LEU A 16 -3.84 -1.72 -10.71
C LEU A 16 -2.98 -2.12 -9.50
N GLY A 17 -3.15 -3.35 -9.01
CA GLY A 17 -2.43 -3.87 -7.86
C GLY A 17 -0.92 -3.90 -8.09
N TYR A 18 -0.50 -4.31 -9.30
CA TYR A 18 0.92 -4.34 -9.68
C TYR A 18 1.54 -2.94 -9.70
N LYS A 19 0.91 -1.97 -10.38
CA LYS A 19 1.40 -0.58 -10.40
C LYS A 19 1.42 0.05 -9.01
N ALA A 20 0.42 -0.25 -8.18
CA ALA A 20 0.36 0.27 -6.83
C ALA A 20 1.46 -0.30 -5.92
N ILE A 21 1.84 -1.58 -6.06
CA ILE A 21 2.95 -2.14 -5.25
C ILE A 21 4.32 -1.64 -5.73
N GLU A 22 4.48 -1.38 -7.04
CA GLU A 22 5.66 -0.69 -7.56
C GLU A 22 5.77 0.72 -6.97
N SER A 23 4.69 1.50 -6.99
CA SER A 23 4.64 2.83 -6.38
C SER A 23 4.91 2.78 -4.88
N ALA A 24 4.35 1.79 -4.17
CA ALA A 24 4.56 1.59 -2.74
C ALA A 24 6.01 1.26 -2.41
N THR A 25 6.70 0.52 -3.29
CA THR A 25 8.13 0.21 -3.14
C THR A 25 8.97 1.49 -3.24
N VAL A 26 8.67 2.36 -4.21
CA VAL A 26 9.34 3.66 -4.34
C VAL A 26 9.04 4.55 -3.13
N PHE A 27 7.78 4.60 -2.70
CA PHE A 27 7.35 5.39 -1.55
C PHE A 27 8.01 4.95 -0.24
N CYS A 28 8.07 3.65 0.02
CA CYS A 28 8.78 3.06 1.16
C CYS A 28 10.25 3.49 1.18
N LYS A 29 10.92 3.45 0.02
CA LYS A 29 12.32 3.89 -0.10
C LYS A 29 12.47 5.38 0.17
N MET A 30 11.58 6.22 -0.37
CA MET A 30 11.62 7.67 -0.12
C MET A 30 11.42 8.03 1.36
N ARG A 31 10.64 7.23 2.10
CA ARG A 31 10.42 7.40 3.54
C ARG A 31 11.54 6.79 4.41
N GLY A 32 12.51 6.10 3.81
CA GLY A 32 13.60 5.43 4.54
C GLY A 32 13.12 4.29 5.44
N ASN A 33 11.99 3.66 5.06
CA ASN A 33 11.43 2.51 5.77
C ASN A 33 12.09 1.21 5.28
N PRO A 34 12.42 0.27 6.19
CA PRO A 34 13.18 -0.93 5.85
C PRO A 34 12.40 -1.98 5.05
N TYR A 35 11.07 -1.96 5.13
CA TYR A 35 10.20 -2.93 4.49
C TYR A 35 8.98 -2.26 3.86
N VAL A 36 8.58 -2.78 2.70
CA VAL A 36 7.30 -2.41 2.08
C VAL A 36 6.17 -3.07 2.84
N GLU A 37 5.67 -2.37 3.85
CA GLU A 37 4.47 -2.76 4.62
C GLU A 37 3.17 -2.59 3.82
N LEU A 38 2.11 -3.31 4.22
CA LEU A 38 0.78 -3.21 3.61
C LEU A 38 0.23 -1.79 3.59
N VAL A 39 0.54 -0.99 4.63
CA VAL A 39 0.09 0.41 4.71
C VAL A 39 0.64 1.25 3.57
N HIS A 40 1.85 0.98 3.06
CA HIS A 40 2.36 1.66 1.87
C HIS A 40 1.52 1.31 0.64
N TRP A 41 1.14 0.06 0.49
CA TRP A 41 0.38 -0.40 -0.66
C TRP A 41 -1.05 0.13 -0.63
N ILE A 42 -1.74 0.05 0.51
CA ILE A 42 -3.07 0.63 0.71
C ILE A 42 -3.04 2.14 0.47
N HIS A 43 -2.05 2.84 1.03
CA HIS A 43 -1.88 4.27 0.83
C HIS A 43 -1.79 4.62 -0.66
N GLN A 44 -0.96 3.90 -1.42
CA GLN A 44 -0.80 4.12 -2.86
C GLN A 44 -2.04 3.76 -3.67
N ILE A 45 -2.78 2.70 -3.31
CA ILE A 45 -4.07 2.38 -3.96
C ILE A 45 -5.07 3.52 -3.75
N LEU A 46 -5.10 4.12 -2.56
CA LEU A 46 -6.02 5.21 -2.22
C LEU A 46 -5.60 6.59 -2.77
N GLN A 47 -4.42 6.71 -3.39
CA GLN A 47 -4.04 7.90 -4.18
C GLN A 47 -4.60 7.85 -5.61
N LEU A 48 -5.13 6.72 -6.06
CA LEU A 48 -5.75 6.57 -7.37
C LEU A 48 -7.16 7.17 -7.40
N GLN A 49 -7.68 7.45 -8.60
CA GLN A 49 -9.03 8.03 -8.75
C GLN A 49 -10.16 7.08 -8.30
N ASP A 50 -10.03 5.78 -8.58
CA ASP A 50 -10.99 4.75 -8.17
C ASP A 50 -10.27 3.39 -8.04
N SER A 51 -10.80 2.53 -7.17
CA SER A 51 -10.35 1.15 -6.98
C SER A 51 -11.39 0.37 -6.18
N ASP A 52 -11.23 -0.95 -6.10
CA ASP A 52 -12.09 -1.77 -5.24
C ASP A 52 -12.04 -1.32 -3.78
N LEU A 53 -10.90 -0.81 -3.29
CA LEU A 53 -10.83 -0.22 -1.94
C LEU A 53 -11.72 1.02 -1.80
N HIS A 54 -11.72 1.93 -2.77
CA HIS A 54 -12.63 3.09 -2.75
C HIS A 54 -14.10 2.66 -2.72
N ARG A 55 -14.44 1.63 -3.51
CA ARG A 55 -15.80 1.09 -3.58
C ARG A 55 -16.21 0.40 -2.27
N ILE A 56 -15.30 -0.34 -1.65
CA ILE A 56 -15.52 -0.96 -0.33
C ILE A 56 -15.72 0.13 0.73
N ILE A 57 -14.84 1.12 0.81
CA ILE A 57 -14.95 2.25 1.74
C ILE A 57 -16.32 2.93 1.61
N LYS A 58 -16.74 3.22 0.37
CA LYS A 58 -18.04 3.81 0.08
C LYS A 58 -19.20 2.89 0.45
N GLN A 59 -19.15 1.62 0.07
CA GLN A 59 -20.22 0.65 0.32
C GLN A 59 -20.49 0.44 1.81
N PHE A 60 -19.44 0.48 2.63
CA PHE A 60 -19.54 0.30 4.08
C PHE A 60 -19.64 1.61 4.86
N ASN A 61 -19.78 2.75 4.17
CA ASN A 61 -19.87 4.08 4.77
C ASN A 61 -18.74 4.38 5.77
N LEU A 62 -17.52 3.93 5.47
CA LEU A 62 -16.36 4.29 6.26
C LEU A 62 -16.06 5.77 6.05
N ASP A 63 -15.70 6.48 7.13
CA ASP A 63 -15.26 7.87 7.05
C ASP A 63 -13.89 7.94 6.34
N PRO A 64 -13.82 8.52 5.12
CA PRO A 64 -12.57 8.56 4.37
C PRO A 64 -11.51 9.45 5.03
N SER A 65 -11.93 10.49 5.76
CA SER A 65 -11.02 11.41 6.44
C SER A 65 -10.38 10.74 7.65
N HIS A 66 -11.15 9.98 8.43
CA HIS A 66 -10.59 9.16 9.51
C HIS A 66 -9.65 8.08 8.96
N LEU A 67 -10.05 7.35 7.91
CA LEU A 67 -9.19 6.32 7.32
C LEU A 67 -7.87 6.91 6.77
N ALA A 68 -7.93 8.06 6.09
CA ALA A 68 -6.73 8.73 5.59
C ALA A 68 -5.80 9.18 6.73
N LYS A 69 -6.37 9.65 7.84
CA LYS A 69 -5.63 10.00 9.05
C LYS A 69 -4.94 8.77 9.63
N ASP A 70 -5.66 7.67 9.85
CA ASP A 70 -5.13 6.43 10.44
C ASP A 70 -3.99 5.84 9.59
N ILE A 71 -4.11 5.88 8.27
CA ILE A 71 -3.06 5.45 7.33
C ILE A 71 -1.81 6.33 7.49
N THR A 72 -1.98 7.65 7.53
CA THR A 72 -0.87 8.60 7.67
C THR A 72 -0.15 8.41 9.01
N GLU A 73 -0.91 8.32 10.10
CA GLU A 73 -0.37 8.08 11.44
C GLU A 73 0.39 6.76 11.49
N THR A 74 -0.17 5.68 10.94
CA THR A 74 0.50 4.37 10.86
C THR A 74 1.83 4.46 10.10
N LEU A 75 1.85 5.11 8.93
CA LEU A 75 3.08 5.32 8.16
C LEU A 75 4.14 6.10 8.96
N ASP A 76 3.71 7.05 9.79
CA ASP A 76 4.60 7.88 10.60
C ASP A 76 5.20 7.13 11.79
N THR A 77 4.54 6.08 12.28
CA THR A 77 5.10 5.19 13.32
C THR A 77 6.15 4.19 12.81
N LEU A 78 6.24 3.97 11.50
CA LEU A 78 7.16 2.97 10.95
C LEU A 78 8.64 3.35 11.20
N PRO A 79 9.50 2.36 11.50
CA PRO A 79 10.92 2.61 11.74
C PRO A 79 11.58 3.22 10.50
N ARG A 80 12.51 4.14 10.75
CA ARG A 80 13.33 4.80 9.72
C ARG A 80 14.80 4.43 9.89
N GLY A 81 15.57 4.60 8.83
CA GLY A 81 17.03 4.37 8.85
C GLY A 81 17.49 3.28 7.92
N SER A 82 16.67 2.85 6.95
CA SER A 82 17.17 2.08 5.82
C SER A 82 17.91 3.03 4.87
N THR A 83 19.24 3.04 4.95
CA THR A 83 20.13 3.64 3.94
C THR A 83 20.56 2.59 2.93
#